data_AF-A0ABD2AI56-F1
#
_entry.id   AF-A0ABD2AI56-F1
#
_cell.length_a   1.000
_cell.length_b   1.000
_cell.length_c   1.000
_cell.angle_alpha   90.00
_cell.angle_beta   90.00
_cell.angle_gamma   90.00
#
_symmetry.space_group_name_H-M   'P 1'
#
loop_
_entity.id
_entity.type
_entity.pdbx_description
1 polymer ?
#
loop_
_entity_poly.entity_id
_entity_poly.type
_entity_poly.pdbx_seq_one_letter_code
_entity_poly.pdbx_strand_id
1 'polypeptide(L)'
;MDNLMRELEGLKIAGNIMDESLWSGCINLIEKSFVPQKQCGNERPCEEKDFREYRIIVDRNLRNIKSMLQHIIQSRNEANVQIDYDNILVKNFAMNLIYLIGEMHEKSVWNTAESVSISKELIDCFYQLYFYLDISQFLMENNNLSMILEKFRYKLQRDNWKTYPSAVTWYKWILLQLKKSNLYDHIREVLPTALIIIDDYVPENVVIGLECLYQIMQHSYMKKGLIDTGYADVIYHALERLTHQRNARYVVPLYLCLTNLLDTLDIWGNNLNVFEWTKRDDILATLLDNMELEQDVELRHVYMLSLPQLLNNIGCAKWCERIARILSEYCEHHTDLRTLKATLETAKTYLVIFNLRVAAHCIPLYTAFLKLHFDLTETPTFDMGIMQNLEDCICLLYELTPSIGCAIIRDDRMHLMIKSKFQVQCLGDIKYLE
;
A
#
# COMPACT_ATOMS: atom_id res chain seq x y z
N MET A 1 -16.29 -8.50 37.67
CA MET A 1 -15.38 -7.33 37.64
C MET A 1 -14.89 -7.08 39.06
N ASP A 2 -15.79 -6.88 40.02
CA ASP A 2 -15.46 -6.84 41.46
C ASP A 2 -14.70 -8.08 41.94
N ASN A 3 -15.07 -9.28 41.49
CA ASN A 3 -14.34 -10.49 41.89
C ASN A 3 -12.91 -10.55 41.32
N LEU A 4 -12.70 -10.18 40.04
CA LEU A 4 -11.36 -10.18 39.43
C LEU A 4 -10.45 -9.12 40.05
N MET A 5 -11.00 -7.92 40.35
CA MET A 5 -10.24 -6.87 41.04
C MET A 5 -9.94 -7.26 42.49
N ARG A 6 -10.86 -7.93 43.20
CA ARG A 6 -10.59 -8.48 44.53
C ARG A 6 -9.57 -9.63 44.50
N GLU A 7 -9.59 -10.47 43.47
CA GLU A 7 -8.58 -11.52 43.24
C GLU A 7 -7.20 -10.90 42.98
N LEU A 8 -7.13 -9.85 42.13
CA LEU A 8 -5.92 -9.07 41.90
C LEU A 8 -5.40 -8.40 43.18
N GLU A 9 -6.27 -7.77 43.97
CA GLU A 9 -5.94 -7.20 45.28
C GLU A 9 -5.44 -8.28 46.27
N GLY A 10 -6.03 -9.48 46.24
CA GLY A 10 -5.57 -10.65 46.99
C GLY A 10 -4.17 -11.12 46.58
N LEU A 11 -3.82 -11.03 45.29
CA LEU A 11 -2.48 -11.35 44.80
C LEU A 11 -1.41 -10.35 45.26
N LYS A 12 -1.75 -9.07 45.41
CA LYS A 12 -0.84 -8.08 46.00
C LYS A 12 -0.39 -8.49 47.41
N ILE A 13 -1.26 -9.19 48.14
CA ILE A 13 -1.02 -9.64 49.51
C ILE A 13 -0.28 -11.00 49.52
N ALA A 14 -0.57 -11.89 48.56
CA ALA A 14 -0.03 -13.25 48.52
C ALA A 14 1.23 -13.45 47.66
N GLY A 15 1.58 -12.48 46.81
CA GLY A 15 2.78 -12.53 45.94
C GLY A 15 2.74 -13.58 44.82
N ASN A 16 1.58 -14.18 44.51
CA ASN A 16 1.52 -15.35 43.64
C ASN A 16 0.93 -15.06 42.24
N ILE A 17 1.72 -14.43 41.36
CA ILE A 17 1.34 -14.17 39.94
C ILE A 17 1.24 -15.48 39.11
N MET A 18 1.61 -16.63 39.70
CA MET A 18 1.57 -17.95 39.05
C MET A 18 0.22 -18.68 39.21
N ASP A 19 -0.82 -18.02 39.73
CA ASP A 19 -2.14 -18.63 39.84
C ASP A 19 -2.79 -18.79 38.44
N GLU A 20 -3.01 -20.04 38.03
CA GLU A 20 -3.67 -20.37 36.75
C GLU A 20 -5.09 -19.78 36.66
N SER A 21 -5.79 -19.62 37.79
CA SER A 21 -7.13 -19.04 37.83
C SER A 21 -7.12 -17.56 37.46
N LEU A 22 -6.08 -16.83 37.85
CA LEU A 22 -5.87 -15.43 37.50
C LEU A 22 -5.71 -15.28 35.98
N TRP A 23 -4.74 -15.98 35.39
CA TRP A 23 -4.46 -15.86 33.95
C TRP A 23 -5.68 -16.26 33.12
N SER A 24 -6.41 -17.30 33.56
CA SER A 24 -7.68 -17.70 32.95
C SER A 24 -8.74 -16.59 33.03
N GLY A 25 -8.88 -15.92 34.17
CA GLY A 25 -9.76 -14.76 34.34
C GLY A 25 -9.38 -13.57 33.45
N CYS A 26 -8.08 -13.30 33.34
CA CYS A 26 -7.52 -12.25 32.49
C CYS A 26 -7.77 -12.53 31.00
N ILE A 27 -7.52 -13.77 30.56
CA ILE A 27 -7.81 -14.25 29.21
C ILE A 27 -9.30 -14.09 28.90
N ASN A 28 -10.18 -14.49 29.82
CA ASN A 28 -11.63 -14.39 29.63
C ASN A 28 -12.09 -12.93 29.45
N LEU A 29 -11.51 -12.00 30.20
CA LEU A 29 -11.79 -10.57 30.07
C LEU A 29 -11.39 -10.04 28.69
N ILE A 30 -10.21 -10.43 28.20
CA ILE A 30 -9.72 -10.05 26.86
C ILE A 30 -10.61 -10.64 25.77
N GLU A 31 -10.93 -11.93 25.82
CA GLU A 31 -11.73 -12.60 24.79
C GLU A 31 -13.16 -12.05 24.71
N LYS A 32 -13.76 -11.68 25.84
CA LYS A 32 -15.06 -10.97 25.89
C LYS A 32 -15.01 -9.56 25.30
N SER A 33 -13.81 -9.04 25.08
CA SER A 33 -13.58 -7.72 24.50
C SER A 33 -13.21 -7.78 23.03
N PHE A 34 -13.14 -8.98 22.43
CA PHE A 34 -12.97 -9.10 20.98
C PHE A 34 -14.20 -8.58 20.24
N VAL A 35 -13.96 -8.05 19.05
CA VAL A 35 -15.04 -7.59 18.18
C VAL A 35 -15.89 -8.80 17.75
N PRO A 36 -17.22 -8.72 17.89
CA PRO A 36 -18.10 -9.84 17.56
C PRO A 36 -18.23 -10.04 16.05
N GLN A 37 -18.51 -11.28 15.64
CA GLN A 37 -18.86 -11.62 14.27
C GLN A 37 -20.12 -10.87 13.81
N LYS A 38 -20.16 -10.46 12.54
CA LYS A 38 -21.32 -9.83 11.90
C LYS A 38 -21.63 -10.47 10.56
N GLN A 39 -22.75 -11.21 10.51
CA GLN A 39 -23.18 -11.91 9.30
C GLN A 39 -23.49 -10.97 8.13
N CYS A 40 -23.89 -9.72 8.40
CA CYS A 40 -24.14 -8.73 7.36
C CYS A 40 -22.91 -8.45 6.48
N GLY A 41 -21.69 -8.75 6.97
CA GLY A 41 -20.45 -8.61 6.20
C GLY A 41 -20.43 -9.42 4.89
N ASN A 42 -21.18 -10.53 4.82
CA ASN A 42 -21.29 -11.33 3.59
C ASN A 42 -22.06 -10.61 2.47
N GLU A 43 -22.99 -9.73 2.84
CA GLU A 43 -23.88 -9.04 1.91
C GLU A 43 -23.40 -7.62 1.60
N ARG A 44 -22.88 -6.91 2.61
CA ARG A 44 -22.40 -5.53 2.49
C ARG A 44 -21.29 -5.24 3.50
N PRO A 45 -20.46 -4.20 3.27
CA PRO A 45 -19.57 -3.68 4.30
C PRO A 45 -20.33 -3.36 5.60
N CYS A 46 -19.69 -3.65 6.73
CA CYS A 46 -20.25 -3.33 8.04
C CYS A 46 -20.24 -1.81 8.28
N GLU A 47 -21.25 -1.32 8.97
CA GLU A 47 -21.40 0.08 9.35
C GLU A 47 -21.37 0.24 10.87
N GLU A 48 -21.20 1.47 11.36
CA GLU A 48 -21.20 1.75 12.80
C GLU A 48 -22.46 1.24 13.53
N LYS A 49 -23.61 1.24 12.83
CA LYS A 49 -24.88 0.77 13.38
C LYS A 49 -24.88 -0.72 13.73
N ASP A 50 -24.07 -1.52 13.03
CA ASP A 50 -23.99 -2.97 13.21
C ASP A 50 -23.28 -3.34 14.53
N PHE A 51 -22.54 -2.39 15.12
CA PHE A 51 -21.74 -2.56 16.34
C PHE A 51 -22.21 -1.71 17.54
N ARG A 52 -23.43 -1.14 17.51
CA ARG A 52 -23.93 -0.24 18.57
C ARG A 52 -23.78 -0.80 19.98
N GLU A 53 -24.24 -2.03 20.20
CA GLU A 53 -24.19 -2.68 21.51
C GLU A 53 -22.75 -2.90 21.98
N TYR A 54 -21.89 -3.33 21.07
CA TYR A 54 -20.48 -3.57 21.35
C TYR A 54 -19.75 -2.27 21.71
N ARG A 55 -20.02 -1.18 20.98
CA ARG A 55 -19.40 0.13 21.22
C ARG A 55 -19.71 0.72 22.60
N ILE A 56 -20.86 0.37 23.19
CA ILE A 56 -21.22 0.83 24.54
C ILE A 56 -20.32 0.18 25.61
N ILE A 57 -19.85 -1.04 25.38
CA ILE A 57 -19.13 -1.83 26.38
C ILE A 57 -17.62 -1.87 26.18
N VAL A 58 -17.13 -1.71 24.95
CA VAL A 58 -15.72 -1.91 24.61
C VAL A 58 -14.79 -0.98 25.39
N ASP A 59 -15.10 0.31 25.48
CA ASP A 59 -14.25 1.29 26.18
C ASP A 59 -14.12 0.96 27.67
N ARG A 60 -15.23 0.54 28.30
CA ARG A 60 -15.21 0.07 29.68
C ARG A 60 -14.32 -1.17 29.82
N ASN A 61 -14.47 -2.14 28.94
CA ASN A 61 -13.69 -3.37 29.02
C ASN A 61 -12.20 -3.11 28.81
N LEU A 62 -11.83 -2.27 27.84
CA LEU A 62 -10.44 -1.86 27.59
C LEU A 62 -9.83 -1.13 28.80
N ARG A 63 -10.57 -0.22 29.44
CA ARG A 63 -10.12 0.41 30.70
C ARG A 63 -9.85 -0.63 31.79
N ASN A 64 -10.71 -1.63 31.94
CA ASN A 64 -10.50 -2.70 32.92
C ASN A 64 -9.27 -3.54 32.61
N ILE A 65 -9.06 -3.88 31.34
CA ILE A 65 -7.87 -4.62 30.89
C ILE A 65 -6.60 -3.80 31.17
N LYS A 66 -6.63 -2.49 30.91
CA LYS A 66 -5.53 -1.58 31.25
C LYS A 66 -5.25 -1.57 32.74
N SER A 67 -6.28 -1.38 33.58
CA SER A 67 -6.11 -1.39 35.05
C SER A 67 -5.59 -2.74 35.56
N MET A 68 -6.08 -3.85 35.02
CA MET A 68 -5.61 -5.21 35.31
C MET A 68 -4.12 -5.36 34.96
N LEU A 69 -3.70 -4.96 33.76
CA LEU A 69 -2.29 -5.01 33.34
C LEU A 69 -1.39 -4.15 34.22
N GLN A 70 -1.81 -2.92 34.53
CA GLN A 70 -1.07 -2.03 35.42
C GLN A 70 -0.89 -2.65 36.81
N HIS A 71 -1.93 -3.30 37.33
CA HIS A 71 -1.86 -4.02 38.60
C HIS A 71 -0.88 -5.20 38.53
N ILE A 72 -0.90 -6.01 37.46
CA ILE A 72 0.04 -7.14 37.26
C ILE A 72 1.48 -6.62 37.20
N ILE A 73 1.74 -5.56 36.43
CA ILE A 73 3.06 -4.94 36.30
C ILE A 73 3.55 -4.41 37.64
N GLN A 74 2.70 -3.68 38.38
CA GLN A 74 3.05 -3.17 39.71
C GLN A 74 3.36 -4.30 40.68
N SER A 75 2.52 -5.34 40.73
CA SER A 75 2.71 -6.49 41.62
C SER A 75 4.01 -7.23 41.30
N ARG A 76 4.33 -7.41 40.01
CA ARG A 76 5.60 -8.01 39.56
C ARG A 76 6.80 -7.19 40.06
N ASN A 77 6.74 -5.85 39.91
CA ASN A 77 7.82 -4.94 40.31
C ASN A 77 8.00 -4.88 41.82
N GLU A 78 6.91 -4.87 42.59
CA GLU A 78 6.94 -4.80 44.05
C GLU A 78 7.39 -6.13 44.68
N ALA A 79 6.90 -7.26 44.18
CA ALA A 79 7.18 -8.58 44.73
C ALA A 79 8.41 -9.27 44.12
N ASN A 80 9.04 -8.66 43.10
CA ASN A 80 10.19 -9.21 42.37
C ASN A 80 9.92 -10.63 41.81
N VAL A 81 8.66 -10.90 41.45
CA VAL A 81 8.20 -12.23 41.00
C VAL A 81 8.58 -12.43 39.53
N GLN A 82 9.21 -13.56 39.23
CA GLN A 82 9.55 -13.95 37.86
C GLN A 82 8.32 -14.57 37.18
N ILE A 83 7.86 -13.97 36.08
CA ILE A 83 6.81 -14.55 35.23
C ILE A 83 7.46 -15.55 34.29
N ASP A 84 6.95 -16.78 34.26
CA ASP A 84 7.31 -17.77 33.26
C ASP A 84 6.60 -17.44 31.93
N TYR A 85 7.30 -16.74 31.04
CA TYR A 85 6.76 -16.38 29.72
C TYR A 85 6.66 -17.57 28.76
N ASP A 86 7.25 -18.73 29.10
CA ASP A 86 7.08 -19.95 28.31
C ASP A 86 5.83 -20.74 28.69
N ASN A 87 5.20 -20.40 29.82
CA ASN A 87 3.93 -20.97 30.25
C ASN A 87 2.83 -20.76 29.19
N ILE A 88 2.06 -21.82 28.91
CA ILE A 88 1.02 -21.84 27.88
C ILE A 88 -0.07 -20.79 28.14
N LEU A 89 -0.49 -20.59 29.39
CA LEU A 89 -1.52 -19.58 29.73
C LEU A 89 -0.98 -18.16 29.54
N VAL A 90 0.27 -17.91 29.91
CA VAL A 90 0.91 -16.58 29.75
C VAL A 90 1.11 -16.26 28.26
N LYS A 91 1.51 -17.24 27.44
CA LYS A 91 1.57 -17.10 25.97
C LYS A 91 0.20 -16.87 25.37
N ASN A 92 -0.82 -17.62 25.79
CA ASN A 92 -2.20 -17.45 25.31
C ASN A 92 -2.75 -16.05 25.66
N PHE A 93 -2.46 -15.57 26.87
CA PHE A 93 -2.77 -14.21 27.27
C PHE A 93 -2.09 -13.18 26.36
N ALA A 94 -0.77 -13.32 26.10
CA ALA A 94 -0.02 -12.43 25.22
C ALA A 94 -0.64 -12.37 23.82
N MET A 95 -0.94 -13.54 23.24
CA MET A 95 -1.53 -13.65 21.90
C MET A 95 -2.92 -13.00 21.83
N ASN A 96 -3.77 -13.25 22.83
CA ASN A 96 -5.09 -12.63 22.91
C ASN A 96 -5.00 -11.10 23.08
N LEU A 97 -4.05 -10.61 23.88
CA LEU A 97 -3.85 -9.19 24.10
C LEU A 97 -3.38 -8.50 22.81
N ILE A 98 -2.39 -9.07 22.10
CA ILE A 98 -1.93 -8.56 20.81
C ILE A 98 -3.06 -8.55 19.78
N TYR A 99 -3.89 -9.60 19.75
CA TYR A 99 -5.06 -9.64 18.88
C TYR A 99 -6.03 -8.50 19.16
N LEU A 100 -6.42 -8.32 20.43
CA LEU A 100 -7.30 -7.22 20.84
C LEU A 100 -6.72 -5.84 20.52
N ILE A 101 -5.42 -5.64 20.78
CA ILE A 101 -4.73 -4.39 20.46
C ILE A 101 -4.85 -4.10 18.96
N GLY A 102 -4.58 -5.09 18.10
CA GLY A 102 -4.68 -4.90 16.66
C GLY A 102 -6.10 -4.67 16.15
N GLU A 103 -7.13 -5.27 16.77
CA GLU A 103 -8.53 -4.93 16.46
C GLU A 103 -8.88 -3.47 16.83
N MET A 104 -8.13 -2.86 17.75
CA MET A 104 -8.35 -1.51 18.28
C MET A 104 -7.30 -0.47 17.84
N HIS A 105 -6.37 -0.83 16.96
CA HIS A 105 -5.20 0.02 16.70
C HIS A 105 -5.52 1.28 15.89
N GLU A 106 -6.55 1.23 15.04
CA GLU A 106 -7.00 2.33 14.19
C GLU A 106 -8.51 2.55 14.29
N LYS A 107 -8.96 3.76 13.96
CA LYS A 107 -10.39 4.11 14.00
C LYS A 107 -11.13 3.27 12.96
N SER A 108 -12.13 2.54 13.43
CA SER A 108 -12.97 1.64 12.63
C SER A 108 -14.44 1.79 13.02
N VAL A 109 -15.32 1.04 12.34
CA VAL A 109 -16.77 1.10 12.57
C VAL A 109 -17.20 0.48 13.90
N TRP A 110 -16.40 -0.41 14.50
CA TRP A 110 -16.70 -1.10 15.77
C TRP A 110 -16.11 -0.42 17.00
N ASN A 111 -15.28 0.62 16.87
CA ASN A 111 -14.56 1.22 17.99
C ASN A 111 -14.77 2.74 18.08
N THR A 112 -14.28 3.34 19.16
CA THR A 112 -14.32 4.79 19.41
C THR A 112 -12.90 5.37 19.37
N ALA A 113 -12.80 6.70 19.35
CA ALA A 113 -11.50 7.35 19.51
C ALA A 113 -10.85 7.03 20.87
N GLU A 114 -11.67 6.79 21.90
CA GLU A 114 -11.20 6.35 23.22
C GLU A 114 -10.62 4.93 23.14
N SER A 115 -11.30 3.99 22.47
CA SER A 115 -10.78 2.62 22.28
C SER A 115 -9.38 2.63 21.65
N VAL A 116 -9.20 3.48 20.63
CA VAL A 116 -7.92 3.64 19.91
C VAL A 116 -6.86 4.29 20.79
N SER A 117 -7.24 5.21 21.68
CA SER A 117 -6.32 5.79 22.64
C SER A 117 -5.85 4.75 23.65
N ILE A 118 -6.78 3.95 24.20
CA ILE A 118 -6.46 2.91 25.20
C ILE A 118 -5.62 1.81 24.57
N SER A 119 -5.87 1.43 23.31
CA SER A 119 -5.07 0.40 22.64
C SER A 119 -3.59 0.76 22.52
N LYS A 120 -3.26 2.04 22.30
CA LYS A 120 -1.88 2.54 22.33
C LYS A 120 -1.24 2.41 23.71
N GLU A 121 -1.98 2.72 24.78
CA GLU A 121 -1.49 2.55 26.14
C GLU A 121 -1.33 1.07 26.53
N LEU A 122 -2.16 0.18 25.97
CA LEU A 122 -2.03 -1.26 26.15
C LEU A 122 -0.75 -1.81 25.50
N ILE A 123 -0.29 -1.21 24.40
CA ILE A 123 1.02 -1.53 23.81
C ILE A 123 2.15 -1.20 24.81
N ASP A 124 2.10 -0.03 25.44
CA ASP A 124 3.10 0.34 26.46
C ASP A 124 3.07 -0.62 27.66
N CYS A 125 1.87 -1.02 28.10
CA CYS A 125 1.71 -2.04 29.13
C CYS A 125 2.30 -3.38 28.69
N PHE A 126 2.12 -3.77 27.42
CA PHE A 126 2.69 -5.00 26.86
C PHE A 126 4.22 -4.97 26.91
N TYR A 127 4.85 -3.88 26.48
CA TYR A 127 6.31 -3.72 26.53
C TYR A 127 6.86 -3.78 27.95
N GLN A 128 6.19 -3.11 28.89
CA GLN A 128 6.57 -3.15 30.30
C GLN A 128 6.44 -4.53 30.91
N LEU A 129 5.37 -5.26 30.56
CA LEU A 129 5.10 -6.58 31.12
C LEU A 129 6.13 -7.60 30.63
N TYR A 130 6.37 -7.68 29.32
CA TYR A 130 7.19 -8.73 28.71
C TYR A 130 8.67 -8.34 28.47
N PHE A 131 9.06 -7.11 28.80
CA PHE A 131 10.42 -6.59 28.58
C PHE A 131 10.87 -6.60 27.11
N TYR A 132 9.92 -6.53 26.17
CA TYR A 132 10.23 -6.38 24.75
C TYR A 132 10.37 -4.91 24.37
N LEU A 133 11.25 -4.64 23.40
CA LEU A 133 11.39 -3.31 22.81
C LEU A 133 10.27 -3.00 21.83
N ASP A 134 9.73 -4.03 21.17
CA ASP A 134 8.62 -3.92 20.23
C ASP A 134 7.86 -5.25 20.09
N ILE A 135 6.69 -5.18 19.46
CA ILE A 135 5.84 -6.36 19.18
C ILE A 135 6.53 -7.33 18.22
N SER A 136 7.37 -6.82 17.30
CA SER A 136 8.09 -7.68 16.34
C SER A 136 8.97 -8.70 17.05
N GLN A 137 9.63 -8.31 18.15
CA GLN A 137 10.50 -9.21 18.89
C GLN A 137 9.71 -10.39 19.45
N PHE A 138 8.58 -10.13 20.12
CA PHE A 138 7.71 -11.18 20.62
C PHE A 138 7.24 -12.12 19.51
N LEU A 139 6.78 -11.57 18.38
CA LEU A 139 6.24 -12.38 17.28
C LEU A 139 7.28 -13.31 16.65
N MET A 140 8.56 -12.93 16.67
CA MET A 140 9.64 -13.70 16.07
C MET A 140 10.25 -14.74 17.00
N GLU A 141 9.98 -14.66 18.29
CA GLU A 141 10.42 -15.66 19.25
C GLU A 141 9.52 -16.90 19.22
N ASN A 142 10.11 -18.08 19.38
CA ASN A 142 9.40 -19.34 19.67
C ASN A 142 8.21 -19.67 18.75
N ASN A 143 8.26 -19.30 17.45
CA ASN A 143 7.16 -19.47 16.48
C ASN A 143 5.85 -18.76 16.87
N ASN A 144 5.91 -17.72 17.71
CA ASN A 144 4.73 -17.00 18.20
C ASN A 144 3.86 -16.45 17.06
N LEU A 145 4.47 -15.96 15.96
CA LEU A 145 3.74 -15.51 14.77
C LEU A 145 2.89 -16.63 14.14
N SER A 146 3.47 -17.80 13.88
CA SER A 146 2.71 -18.93 13.33
C SER A 146 1.61 -19.38 14.30
N MET A 147 1.88 -19.38 15.61
CA MET A 147 0.89 -19.76 16.63
C MET A 147 -0.30 -18.78 16.69
N ILE A 148 -0.05 -17.47 16.69
CA ILE A 148 -1.13 -16.47 16.75
C ILE A 148 -1.94 -16.46 15.44
N LEU A 149 -1.28 -16.61 14.28
CA LEU A 149 -1.97 -16.72 12.99
C LEU A 149 -2.84 -17.97 12.94
N GLU A 150 -2.34 -19.12 13.40
CA GLU A 150 -3.12 -20.36 13.44
C GLU A 150 -4.32 -20.25 14.38
N LYS A 151 -4.13 -19.68 15.58
CA LYS A 151 -5.18 -19.48 16.58
C LYS A 151 -6.36 -18.68 16.03
N PHE A 152 -6.12 -17.66 15.21
CA PHE A 152 -7.15 -16.79 14.64
C PHE A 152 -7.49 -17.12 13.18
N ARG A 153 -6.90 -18.17 12.60
CA ARG A 153 -7.08 -18.54 11.19
C ARG A 153 -8.54 -18.76 10.81
N TYR A 154 -9.35 -19.32 11.70
CA TYR A 154 -10.78 -19.56 11.45
C TYR A 154 -11.56 -18.27 11.11
N LYS A 155 -11.10 -17.10 11.59
CA LYS A 155 -11.70 -15.79 11.26
C LYS A 155 -11.26 -15.25 9.91
N LEU A 156 -10.15 -15.73 9.36
CA LEU A 156 -9.51 -15.24 8.13
C LEU A 156 -9.67 -16.20 6.94
N GLN A 157 -10.42 -17.29 7.11
CA GLN A 157 -10.76 -18.22 6.05
C GLN A 157 -11.69 -17.58 5.02
N ARG A 158 -11.67 -18.14 3.80
CA ARG A 158 -12.44 -17.68 2.63
C ARG A 158 -13.91 -17.40 2.93
N ASP A 159 -14.54 -18.26 3.72
CA ASP A 159 -15.98 -18.18 3.99
C ASP A 159 -16.35 -17.27 5.17
N ASN A 160 -15.37 -16.85 5.98
CA ASN A 160 -15.61 -16.19 7.26
C ASN A 160 -15.09 -14.75 7.33
N TRP A 161 -14.02 -14.42 6.61
CA TRP A 161 -13.27 -13.16 6.80
C TRP A 161 -14.14 -11.90 6.72
N LYS A 162 -15.14 -11.89 5.83
CA LYS A 162 -16.09 -10.77 5.70
C LYS A 162 -16.94 -10.55 6.94
N THR A 163 -17.25 -11.63 7.67
CA THR A 163 -18.01 -11.56 8.92
C THR A 163 -17.16 -11.16 10.13
N TYR A 164 -15.84 -11.10 9.96
CA TYR A 164 -14.86 -10.66 10.97
C TYR A 164 -14.00 -9.50 10.43
N PRO A 165 -14.58 -8.32 10.13
CA PRO A 165 -13.82 -7.22 9.55
C PRO A 165 -12.69 -6.73 10.48
N SER A 166 -12.83 -6.89 11.79
CA SER A 166 -11.76 -6.60 12.76
C SER A 166 -10.57 -7.55 12.64
N ALA A 167 -10.78 -8.81 12.25
CA ALA A 167 -9.69 -9.75 12.03
C ALA A 167 -8.88 -9.36 10.80
N VAL A 168 -9.52 -8.79 9.77
CA VAL A 168 -8.84 -8.24 8.59
C VAL A 168 -7.97 -7.05 8.98
N THR A 169 -8.52 -6.11 9.77
CA THR A 169 -7.76 -4.97 10.32
C THR A 169 -6.60 -5.42 11.20
N TRP A 170 -6.82 -6.42 12.06
CA TRP A 170 -5.76 -7.04 12.86
C TRP A 170 -4.66 -7.68 11.99
N TYR A 171 -5.04 -8.42 10.95
CA TYR A 171 -4.10 -9.05 10.03
C TYR A 171 -3.26 -8.00 9.28
N LYS A 172 -3.87 -6.93 8.77
CA LYS A 172 -3.12 -5.81 8.20
C LYS A 172 -2.13 -5.22 9.21
N TRP A 173 -2.58 -5.02 10.45
CA TRP A 173 -1.76 -4.46 11.52
C TRP A 173 -0.58 -5.36 11.91
N ILE A 174 -0.80 -6.67 12.04
CA ILE A 174 0.25 -7.61 12.45
C ILE A 174 1.39 -7.63 11.42
N LEU A 175 1.07 -7.54 10.11
CA LEU A 175 2.07 -7.45 9.05
C LEU A 175 2.93 -6.18 9.18
N LEU A 176 2.34 -5.05 9.56
CA LEU A 176 3.05 -3.79 9.79
C LEU A 176 3.94 -3.81 11.04
N GLN A 177 3.67 -4.69 12.01
CA GLN A 177 4.50 -4.81 13.20
C GLN A 177 5.82 -5.53 12.93
N LEU A 178 5.96 -6.24 11.80
CA LEU A 178 7.14 -7.04 11.53
C LEU A 178 8.27 -6.21 10.93
N LYS A 179 9.50 -6.42 11.39
CA LYS A 179 10.69 -5.81 10.77
C LYS A 179 11.03 -6.47 9.43
N LYS A 180 11.52 -5.66 8.48
CA LYS A 180 11.93 -6.06 7.12
C LYS A 180 12.88 -7.28 7.21
N SER A 181 12.63 -8.31 6.38
CA SER A 181 13.34 -9.60 6.23
C SER A 181 12.75 -10.84 6.91
N ASN A 182 11.94 -10.70 7.97
CA ASN A 182 11.52 -11.85 8.78
C ASN A 182 10.24 -12.57 8.33
N LEU A 183 9.43 -11.92 7.48
CA LEU A 183 8.11 -12.45 7.10
C LEU A 183 8.17 -13.51 6.00
N TYR A 184 9.25 -13.53 5.22
CA TYR A 184 9.41 -14.49 4.12
C TYR A 184 9.38 -15.94 4.61
N ASP A 185 9.97 -16.23 5.77
CA ASP A 185 10.01 -17.58 6.33
C ASP A 185 8.60 -18.07 6.76
N HIS A 186 7.66 -17.12 6.91
CA HIS A 186 6.26 -17.35 7.24
C HIS A 186 5.31 -17.04 6.07
N ILE A 187 5.83 -16.95 4.83
CA ILE A 187 5.03 -16.59 3.64
C ILE A 187 3.86 -17.55 3.43
N ARG A 188 4.05 -18.84 3.78
CA ARG A 188 3.01 -19.87 3.71
C ARG A 188 1.82 -19.56 4.61
N GLU A 189 2.08 -18.95 5.76
CA GLU A 189 1.08 -18.64 6.75
C GLU A 189 0.34 -17.34 6.43
N VAL A 190 1.05 -16.35 5.89
CA VAL A 190 0.48 -15.01 5.68
C VAL A 190 -0.09 -14.80 4.28
N LEU A 191 0.52 -15.33 3.22
CA LEU A 191 0.11 -15.06 1.84
C LEU A 191 -1.34 -15.46 1.53
N PRO A 192 -1.86 -16.63 1.97
CA PRO A 192 -3.21 -17.06 1.61
C PRO A 192 -4.29 -16.05 2.01
N THR A 193 -4.17 -15.42 3.17
CA THR A 193 -5.15 -14.44 3.66
C THR A 193 -5.19 -13.20 2.77
N ALA A 194 -4.01 -12.67 2.38
CA ALA A 194 -3.95 -11.52 1.47
C ALA A 194 -4.62 -11.85 0.13
N LEU A 195 -4.33 -13.02 -0.44
CA LEU A 195 -4.93 -13.45 -1.71
C LEU A 195 -6.45 -13.63 -1.64
N ILE A 196 -6.98 -14.16 -0.53
CA ILE A 196 -8.42 -14.27 -0.29
C ILE A 196 -9.10 -12.88 -0.29
N ILE A 197 -8.47 -11.88 0.34
CA ILE A 197 -9.01 -10.53 0.45
C ILE A 197 -8.95 -9.80 -0.92
N ILE A 198 -7.88 -10.01 -1.69
CA ILE A 198 -7.70 -9.43 -3.03
C ILE A 198 -8.72 -9.96 -4.04
N ASP A 199 -9.16 -11.22 -3.92
CA ASP A 199 -10.14 -11.86 -4.80
C ASP A 199 -11.58 -11.33 -4.59
N ASP A 200 -11.76 -10.33 -3.71
CA ASP A 200 -13.07 -9.78 -3.41
C ASP A 200 -13.59 -8.81 -4.48
N TYR A 201 -14.91 -8.76 -4.63
CA TYR A 201 -15.55 -7.81 -5.56
C TYR A 201 -15.68 -6.39 -4.97
N VAL A 202 -15.55 -6.21 -3.65
CA VAL A 202 -15.65 -4.89 -3.01
C VAL A 202 -14.30 -4.17 -3.11
N PRO A 203 -14.20 -3.01 -3.77
CA PRO A 203 -12.91 -2.37 -4.05
C PRO A 203 -12.09 -2.02 -2.82
N GLU A 204 -12.74 -1.62 -1.71
CA GLU A 204 -12.07 -1.31 -0.45
C GLU A 204 -11.35 -2.53 0.14
N ASN A 205 -11.94 -3.73 -0.01
CA ASN A 205 -11.29 -4.96 0.41
C ASN A 205 -10.09 -5.27 -0.49
N VAL A 206 -10.21 -5.09 -1.80
CA VAL A 206 -9.09 -5.25 -2.74
C VAL A 206 -7.93 -4.33 -2.36
N VAL A 207 -8.18 -3.07 -2.02
CA VAL A 207 -7.15 -2.13 -1.54
C VAL A 207 -6.45 -2.68 -0.29
N ILE A 208 -7.20 -3.12 0.73
CA ILE A 208 -6.62 -3.70 1.95
C ILE A 208 -5.77 -4.93 1.63
N GLY A 209 -6.26 -5.79 0.74
CA GLY A 209 -5.55 -6.98 0.29
C GLY A 209 -4.22 -6.63 -0.40
N LEU A 210 -4.23 -5.64 -1.29
CA LEU A 210 -3.04 -5.14 -1.98
C LEU A 210 -2.04 -4.50 -1.01
N GLU A 211 -2.50 -3.73 -0.02
CA GLU A 211 -1.63 -3.19 1.03
C GLU A 211 -0.95 -4.32 1.82
N CYS A 212 -1.69 -5.35 2.21
CA CYS A 212 -1.14 -6.52 2.91
C CYS A 212 -0.12 -7.25 2.02
N LEU A 213 -0.46 -7.47 0.76
CA LEU A 213 0.42 -8.14 -0.19
C LEU A 213 1.69 -7.34 -0.45
N TYR A 214 1.60 -6.01 -0.56
CA TYR A 214 2.75 -5.13 -0.67
C TYR A 214 3.68 -5.29 0.54
N GLN A 215 3.14 -5.30 1.77
CA GLN A 215 3.95 -5.55 2.97
C GLN A 215 4.64 -6.92 2.92
N ILE A 216 3.93 -7.99 2.52
CA ILE A 216 4.53 -9.32 2.36
C ILE A 216 5.69 -9.27 1.36
N MET A 217 5.47 -8.65 0.20
CA MET A 217 6.48 -8.56 -0.86
C MET A 217 7.70 -7.73 -0.45
N GLN A 218 7.52 -6.65 0.34
CA GLN A 218 8.65 -5.87 0.86
C GLN A 218 9.63 -6.69 1.71
N HIS A 219 9.17 -7.78 2.35
CA HIS A 219 10.02 -8.68 3.13
C HIS A 219 10.61 -9.83 2.31
N SER A 220 10.03 -10.12 1.15
CA SER A 220 10.52 -11.11 0.18
C SER A 220 11.19 -10.51 -1.06
N TYR A 221 11.36 -9.18 -1.08
CA TYR A 221 11.89 -8.44 -2.22
C TYR A 221 13.24 -9.01 -2.65
N MET A 222 13.36 -9.34 -3.93
CA MET A 222 14.58 -9.89 -4.53
C MET A 222 15.08 -11.21 -3.91
N LYS A 223 14.23 -11.95 -3.18
CA LYS A 223 14.59 -13.29 -2.72
C LYS A 223 14.31 -14.31 -3.82
N LYS A 224 15.37 -14.99 -4.29
CA LYS A 224 15.25 -16.09 -5.26
C LYS A 224 14.25 -17.17 -4.84
N GLY A 225 14.18 -17.46 -3.54
CA GLY A 225 13.25 -18.44 -3.01
C GLY A 225 11.77 -18.14 -3.29
N LEU A 226 11.38 -16.87 -3.49
CA LEU A 226 10.02 -16.51 -3.90
C LEU A 226 9.66 -17.10 -5.28
N ILE A 227 10.66 -17.23 -6.15
CA ILE A 227 10.53 -17.82 -7.49
C ILE A 227 10.66 -19.33 -7.40
N ASP A 228 11.69 -19.84 -6.72
CA ASP A 228 11.94 -21.29 -6.62
C ASP A 228 10.75 -22.05 -5.98
N THR A 229 9.97 -21.37 -5.13
CA THR A 229 8.77 -21.93 -4.48
C THR A 229 7.47 -21.74 -5.27
N GLY A 230 7.49 -20.98 -6.36
CA GLY A 230 6.32 -20.66 -7.18
C GLY A 230 5.39 -19.58 -6.61
N TYR A 231 5.71 -18.98 -5.45
CA TYR A 231 4.89 -17.90 -4.89
C TYR A 231 4.84 -16.67 -5.79
N ALA A 232 5.94 -16.35 -6.47
CA ALA A 232 5.97 -15.25 -7.43
C ALA A 232 4.92 -15.41 -8.54
N ASP A 233 4.73 -16.63 -9.07
CA ASP A 233 3.73 -16.90 -10.11
C ASP A 233 2.30 -16.81 -9.57
N VAL A 234 2.06 -17.34 -8.36
CA VAL A 234 0.74 -17.24 -7.71
C VAL A 234 0.35 -15.78 -7.49
N ILE A 235 1.28 -14.96 -6.99
CA ILE A 235 1.06 -13.53 -6.77
C ILE A 235 0.85 -12.82 -8.11
N TYR A 236 1.68 -13.12 -9.11
CA TYR A 236 1.57 -12.52 -10.44
C TYR A 236 0.18 -12.75 -11.04
N HIS A 237 -0.31 -13.99 -11.07
CA HIS A 237 -1.61 -14.30 -11.63
C HIS A 237 -2.78 -13.67 -10.86
N ALA A 238 -2.65 -13.51 -9.53
CA ALA A 238 -3.66 -12.80 -8.74
C ALA A 238 -3.72 -11.30 -9.12
N LEU A 239 -2.56 -10.66 -9.24
CA LEU A 239 -2.46 -9.23 -9.60
C LEU A 239 -2.85 -8.98 -11.07
N GLU A 240 -2.38 -9.81 -12.00
CA GLU A 240 -2.68 -9.71 -13.44
C GLU A 240 -4.19 -9.72 -13.72
N ARG A 241 -4.98 -10.50 -12.98
CA ARG A 241 -6.44 -10.48 -13.15
C ARG A 241 -7.06 -9.12 -12.84
N LEU A 242 -6.49 -8.39 -11.88
CA LEU A 242 -6.99 -7.08 -11.49
C LEU A 242 -6.66 -5.98 -12.51
N THR A 243 -5.64 -6.14 -13.35
CA THR A 243 -5.29 -5.13 -14.38
C THR A 243 -6.37 -5.00 -15.45
N HIS A 244 -7.16 -6.05 -15.63
CA HIS A 244 -8.30 -6.09 -16.54
C HIS A 244 -9.58 -5.49 -15.92
N GLN A 245 -9.54 -5.17 -14.61
CA GLN A 245 -10.66 -4.57 -13.90
C GLN A 245 -10.46 -3.05 -13.87
N ARG A 246 -11.34 -2.32 -14.55
CA ARG A 246 -11.29 -0.85 -14.66
C ARG A 246 -11.84 -0.19 -13.40
N ASN A 247 -11.07 -0.16 -12.32
CA ASN A 247 -11.47 0.46 -11.05
C ASN A 247 -10.39 1.37 -10.47
N ALA A 248 -10.65 2.67 -10.47
CA ALA A 248 -9.66 3.67 -10.07
C ALA A 248 -9.15 3.52 -8.63
N ARG A 249 -9.94 2.91 -7.72
CA ARG A 249 -9.60 2.83 -6.28
C ARG A 249 -8.35 2.03 -5.99
N TYR A 250 -8.05 1.01 -6.79
CA TYR A 250 -6.92 0.11 -6.55
C TYR A 250 -5.89 0.07 -7.68
N VAL A 251 -6.04 0.84 -8.75
CA VAL A 251 -5.05 0.90 -9.84
C VAL A 251 -3.65 1.24 -9.32
N VAL A 252 -3.51 2.33 -8.55
CA VAL A 252 -2.19 2.73 -8.02
C VAL A 252 -1.55 1.66 -7.12
N PRO A 253 -2.22 1.15 -6.05
CA PRO A 253 -1.62 0.11 -5.22
C PRO A 253 -1.41 -1.22 -5.98
N LEU A 254 -2.23 -1.53 -6.98
CA LEU A 254 -2.05 -2.71 -7.84
C LEU A 254 -0.75 -2.62 -8.64
N TYR A 255 -0.53 -1.51 -9.34
CA TYR A 255 0.69 -1.35 -10.14
C TYR A 255 1.94 -1.20 -9.28
N LEU A 256 1.84 -0.63 -8.09
CA LEU A 256 2.92 -0.65 -7.10
C LEU A 256 3.29 -2.09 -6.70
N CYS A 257 2.30 -2.95 -6.47
CA CYS A 257 2.51 -4.37 -6.20
C CYS A 257 3.16 -5.10 -7.38
N LEU A 258 2.64 -4.87 -8.59
CA LEU A 258 3.16 -5.48 -9.82
C LEU A 258 4.61 -5.07 -10.08
N THR A 259 4.95 -3.78 -9.99
CA THR A 259 6.32 -3.31 -10.13
C THR A 259 7.26 -4.04 -9.18
N ASN A 260 6.91 -4.13 -7.89
CA ASN A 260 7.78 -4.77 -6.90
C ASN A 260 8.04 -6.26 -7.21
N LEU A 261 6.99 -6.97 -7.66
CA LEU A 261 7.08 -8.36 -8.07
C LEU A 261 7.88 -8.53 -9.36
N LEU A 262 7.61 -7.69 -10.37
CA LEU A 262 8.28 -7.71 -11.66
C LEU A 262 9.77 -7.42 -11.51
N ASP A 263 10.17 -6.50 -10.64
CA ASP A 263 11.58 -6.26 -10.35
C ASP A 263 12.24 -7.55 -9.81
N THR A 264 11.56 -8.29 -8.94
CA THR A 264 12.05 -9.59 -8.44
C THR A 264 12.16 -10.65 -9.53
N LEU A 265 11.18 -10.70 -10.43
CA LEU A 265 11.18 -11.59 -11.59
C LEU A 265 12.25 -11.22 -12.61
N ASP A 266 12.54 -9.93 -12.80
CA ASP A 266 13.54 -9.45 -13.75
C ASP A 266 14.97 -9.75 -13.27
N ILE A 267 15.24 -9.64 -11.96
CA ILE A 267 16.57 -9.93 -11.38
C ILE A 267 16.93 -11.41 -11.48
N TRP A 268 15.97 -12.30 -11.23
CA TRP A 268 16.20 -13.75 -11.13
C TRP A 268 15.69 -14.52 -12.35
N GLY A 269 15.00 -13.84 -13.26
CA GLY A 269 14.56 -14.40 -14.53
C GLY A 269 15.77 -14.68 -15.42
N ASN A 270 15.69 -15.76 -16.19
CA ASN A 270 16.73 -16.13 -17.15
C ASN A 270 16.71 -15.25 -18.42
N ASN A 271 16.20 -14.02 -18.33
CA ASN A 271 16.05 -13.10 -19.47
C ASN A 271 17.41 -12.48 -19.81
N LEU A 272 18.30 -13.29 -20.39
CA LEU A 272 19.60 -12.85 -20.88
C LEU A 272 19.47 -11.88 -22.08
N ASN A 273 18.30 -11.88 -22.73
CA ASN A 273 18.02 -11.09 -23.92
C ASN A 273 16.99 -9.99 -23.65
N VAL A 274 17.45 -8.73 -23.69
CA VAL A 274 16.63 -7.53 -23.48
C VAL A 274 15.52 -7.35 -24.53
N PHE A 275 15.62 -8.05 -25.67
CA PHE A 275 14.62 -7.99 -26.73
C PHE A 275 13.47 -9.01 -26.55
N GLU A 276 13.62 -10.00 -25.67
CA GLU A 276 12.56 -10.99 -25.42
C GLU A 276 11.36 -10.34 -24.74
N TRP A 277 10.18 -10.88 -25.05
CA TRP A 277 8.93 -10.46 -24.43
C TRP A 277 8.86 -10.98 -23.00
N THR A 278 8.56 -10.11 -22.05
CA THR A 278 8.60 -10.41 -20.61
C THR A 278 7.22 -10.26 -19.98
N LYS A 279 7.06 -10.77 -18.75
CA LYS A 279 5.86 -10.51 -17.94
C LYS A 279 5.61 -9.02 -17.69
N ARG A 280 6.66 -8.18 -17.69
CA ARG A 280 6.54 -6.72 -17.63
C ARG A 280 5.92 -6.16 -18.91
N ASP A 281 6.28 -6.73 -20.06
CA ASP A 281 5.68 -6.37 -21.35
C ASP A 281 4.18 -6.70 -21.37
N ASP A 282 3.74 -7.84 -20.80
CA ASP A 282 2.31 -8.18 -20.69
C ASP A 282 1.53 -7.16 -19.85
N ILE A 283 2.10 -6.75 -18.71
CA ILE A 283 1.49 -5.76 -17.80
C ILE A 283 1.49 -4.36 -18.43
N LEU A 284 2.57 -3.96 -19.11
CA LEU A 284 2.65 -2.70 -19.85
C LEU A 284 1.66 -2.68 -21.01
N ALA A 285 1.54 -3.77 -21.78
CA ALA A 285 0.56 -3.88 -22.85
C ALA A 285 -0.85 -3.59 -22.33
N THR A 286 -1.23 -4.26 -21.23
CA THR A 286 -2.54 -4.10 -20.61
C THR A 286 -2.77 -2.69 -20.06
N LEU A 287 -1.77 -2.09 -19.40
CA LEU A 287 -1.88 -0.72 -18.90
C LEU A 287 -2.07 0.28 -20.05
N LEU A 288 -1.24 0.17 -21.10
CA LEU A 288 -1.29 1.09 -22.23
C LEU A 288 -2.58 0.90 -23.05
N ASP A 289 -3.10 -0.33 -23.17
CA ASP A 289 -4.43 -0.60 -23.74
C ASP A 289 -5.53 0.11 -22.95
N ASN A 290 -5.46 0.08 -21.61
CA ASN A 290 -6.42 0.76 -20.74
C ASN A 290 -6.30 2.29 -20.79
N MET A 291 -5.13 2.84 -21.10
CA MET A 291 -4.91 4.29 -21.20
C MET A 291 -5.37 4.86 -22.54
N GLU A 292 -5.22 4.10 -23.63
CA GLU A 292 -5.59 4.57 -24.96
C GLU A 292 -7.09 4.81 -25.07
N LEU A 293 -7.45 6.02 -25.51
CA LEU A 293 -8.84 6.45 -25.68
C LEU A 293 -9.68 6.40 -24.39
N GLU A 294 -9.08 6.21 -23.22
CA GLU A 294 -9.78 6.29 -21.93
C GLU A 294 -10.46 7.65 -21.82
N GLN A 295 -11.69 7.74 -21.33
CA GLN A 295 -12.43 9.00 -21.18
C GLN A 295 -12.74 9.33 -19.72
N ASP A 296 -12.66 8.33 -18.82
CA ASP A 296 -12.84 8.55 -17.39
C ASP A 296 -11.58 9.24 -16.83
N VAL A 297 -11.77 10.47 -16.36
CA VAL A 297 -10.69 11.33 -15.86
C VAL A 297 -10.01 10.73 -14.63
N GLU A 298 -10.75 10.07 -13.74
CA GLU A 298 -10.16 9.43 -12.56
C GLU A 298 -9.29 8.26 -12.98
N LEU A 299 -9.75 7.42 -13.94
CA LEU A 299 -8.94 6.33 -14.50
C LEU A 299 -7.70 6.85 -15.22
N ARG A 300 -7.83 7.89 -16.07
CA ARG A 300 -6.67 8.54 -16.71
C ARG A 300 -5.64 8.98 -15.67
N HIS A 301 -6.09 9.63 -14.60
CA HIS A 301 -5.22 10.10 -13.53
C HIS A 301 -4.46 8.96 -12.87
N VAL A 302 -5.15 7.91 -12.40
CA VAL A 302 -4.51 6.81 -11.67
C VAL A 302 -3.63 5.93 -12.55
N TYR A 303 -3.96 5.74 -13.84
CA TYR A 303 -3.09 5.05 -14.79
C TYR A 303 -1.81 5.86 -15.03
N MET A 304 -1.92 7.17 -15.17
CA MET A 304 -0.77 8.04 -15.35
C MET A 304 0.14 8.06 -14.12
N LEU A 305 -0.41 8.05 -12.90
CA LEU A 305 0.39 7.90 -11.66
C LEU A 305 1.12 6.54 -11.57
N SER A 306 0.57 5.51 -12.23
CA SER A 306 1.09 4.14 -12.16
C SER A 306 2.17 3.87 -13.21
N LEU A 307 2.05 4.46 -14.41
CA LEU A 307 2.94 4.21 -15.54
C LEU A 307 4.43 4.40 -15.21
N PRO A 308 4.90 5.49 -14.56
CA PRO A 308 6.32 5.70 -14.26
C PRO A 308 6.96 4.55 -13.50
N GLN A 309 6.21 3.90 -12.61
CA GLN A 309 6.71 2.84 -11.74
C GLN A 309 7.00 1.54 -12.50
N LEU A 310 6.36 1.33 -13.65
CA LEU A 310 6.61 0.17 -14.50
C LEU A 310 7.77 0.37 -15.47
N LEU A 311 8.15 1.63 -15.73
CA LEU A 311 9.20 1.96 -16.69
C LEU A 311 10.57 1.72 -16.08
N ASN A 312 11.42 1.04 -16.84
CA ASN A 312 12.85 0.90 -16.53
C ASN A 312 13.67 1.06 -17.82
N ASN A 313 14.99 1.09 -17.70
CA ASN A 313 15.91 1.24 -18.82
C ASN A 313 16.13 -0.06 -19.63
N ILE A 314 15.53 -1.19 -19.23
CA ILE A 314 15.78 -2.51 -19.81
C ILE A 314 14.48 -3.10 -20.35
N GLY A 315 14.38 -3.27 -21.68
CA GLY A 315 13.24 -3.93 -22.32
C GLY A 315 12.05 -3.01 -22.59
N CYS A 316 11.84 -1.96 -21.79
CA CYS A 316 10.71 -1.04 -21.96
C CYS A 316 10.80 -0.14 -23.22
N ALA A 317 11.95 -0.08 -23.90
CA ALA A 317 12.14 0.78 -25.07
C ALA A 317 11.21 0.45 -26.25
N LYS A 318 10.65 -0.77 -26.30
CA LYS A 318 9.67 -1.21 -27.31
C LYS A 318 8.37 -0.39 -27.24
N TRP A 319 8.08 0.21 -26.08
CA TRP A 319 6.84 0.92 -25.80
C TRP A 319 6.95 2.44 -26.02
N CYS A 320 8.13 2.96 -26.38
CA CYS A 320 8.38 4.41 -26.43
C CYS A 320 7.40 5.16 -27.34
N GLU A 321 7.14 4.64 -28.54
CA GLU A 321 6.20 5.26 -29.49
C GLU A 321 4.81 5.39 -28.89
N ARG A 322 4.34 4.30 -28.25
CA ARG A 322 3.01 4.20 -27.65
C ARG A 322 2.86 5.13 -26.46
N ILE A 323 3.86 5.17 -25.58
CA ILE A 323 3.91 6.07 -24.43
C ILE A 323 3.93 7.53 -24.90
N ALA A 324 4.78 7.88 -25.87
CA ALA A 324 4.86 9.23 -26.41
C ALA A 324 3.51 9.70 -26.98
N ARG A 325 2.77 8.81 -27.66
CA ARG A 325 1.42 9.09 -28.16
C ARG A 325 0.43 9.38 -27.03
N ILE A 326 0.37 8.53 -26.00
CA ILE A 326 -0.54 8.71 -24.86
C ILE A 326 -0.23 10.02 -24.11
N LEU A 327 1.04 10.30 -23.85
CA LEU A 327 1.48 11.55 -23.22
C LEU A 327 1.04 12.77 -24.05
N SER A 328 1.21 12.71 -25.38
CA SER A 328 0.77 13.79 -26.28
C SER A 328 -0.75 13.97 -26.23
N GLU A 329 -1.52 12.88 -26.30
CA GLU A 329 -2.99 12.91 -26.24
C GLU A 329 -3.50 13.50 -24.92
N TYR A 330 -2.91 13.13 -23.79
CA TYR A 330 -3.33 13.62 -22.48
C TYR A 330 -2.95 15.09 -22.27
N CYS A 331 -1.85 15.57 -22.86
CA CYS A 331 -1.53 17.00 -22.91
C CYS A 331 -2.50 17.79 -23.80
N GLU A 332 -2.97 17.22 -24.91
CA GLU A 332 -3.96 17.88 -25.78
C GLU A 332 -5.35 17.97 -25.11
N HIS A 333 -5.71 17.02 -24.24
CA HIS A 333 -6.98 17.00 -23.49
C HIS A 333 -6.82 17.40 -22.01
N HIS A 334 -6.20 18.56 -21.78
CA HIS A 334 -5.70 19.02 -20.47
C HIS A 334 -6.76 19.61 -19.51
N THR A 335 -8.02 19.20 -19.61
CA THR A 335 -9.12 19.81 -18.81
C THR A 335 -9.03 19.51 -17.32
N ASP A 336 -8.39 18.40 -16.93
CA ASP A 336 -8.15 18.06 -15.52
C ASP A 336 -6.68 18.29 -15.14
N LEU A 337 -6.46 19.28 -14.28
CA LEU A 337 -5.11 19.71 -13.87
C LEU A 337 -4.36 18.62 -13.09
N ARG A 338 -5.07 17.74 -12.36
CA ARG A 338 -4.44 16.63 -11.62
C ARG A 338 -3.81 15.62 -12.58
N THR A 339 -4.57 15.21 -13.60
CA THR A 339 -4.10 14.33 -14.68
C THR A 339 -3.00 14.99 -15.48
N LEU A 340 -3.14 16.28 -15.79
CA LEU A 340 -2.10 17.02 -16.51
C LEU A 340 -0.78 17.04 -15.75
N LYS A 341 -0.82 17.36 -14.44
CA LYS A 341 0.37 17.36 -13.58
C LYS A 341 1.05 15.98 -13.58
N ALA A 342 0.28 14.92 -13.37
CA ALA A 342 0.80 13.54 -13.41
C ALA A 342 1.37 13.18 -14.80
N THR A 343 0.78 13.69 -15.87
CA THR A 343 1.23 13.47 -17.26
C THR A 343 2.59 14.13 -17.49
N LEU A 344 2.80 15.36 -17.04
CA LEU A 344 4.08 16.06 -17.17
C LEU A 344 5.17 15.43 -16.29
N GLU A 345 4.85 15.03 -15.07
CA GLU A 345 5.77 14.28 -14.20
C GLU A 345 6.18 12.93 -14.84
N THR A 346 5.23 12.24 -15.47
CA THR A 346 5.49 11.00 -16.20
C THR A 346 6.31 11.24 -17.46
N ALA A 347 6.03 12.32 -18.19
CA ALA A 347 6.81 12.72 -19.36
C ALA A 347 8.27 13.00 -18.99
N LYS A 348 8.52 13.71 -17.88
CA LYS A 348 9.88 13.95 -17.37
C LYS A 348 10.61 12.63 -17.10
N THR A 349 9.94 11.69 -16.42
CA THR A 349 10.48 10.33 -16.18
C THR A 349 10.77 9.60 -17.50
N TYR A 350 9.85 9.65 -18.46
CA TYR A 350 10.02 9.07 -19.80
C TYR A 350 11.24 9.64 -20.53
N LEU A 351 11.41 10.96 -20.55
CA LEU A 351 12.54 11.62 -21.22
C LEU A 351 13.88 11.23 -20.59
N VAL A 352 13.93 11.09 -19.26
CA VAL A 352 15.14 10.67 -18.54
C VAL A 352 15.47 9.21 -18.81
N ILE A 353 14.50 8.30 -18.71
CA ILE A 353 14.72 6.85 -18.88
C ILE A 353 15.11 6.51 -20.32
N PHE A 354 14.47 7.15 -21.31
CA PHE A 354 14.60 6.80 -22.72
C PHE A 354 15.43 7.78 -23.54
N ASN A 355 16.29 8.57 -22.89
CA ASN A 355 17.07 9.66 -23.51
C ASN A 355 17.71 9.32 -24.88
N LEU A 356 18.28 8.13 -25.07
CA LEU A 356 18.90 7.68 -26.33
C LEU A 356 17.91 7.35 -27.46
N ARG A 357 16.61 7.21 -27.15
CA ARG A 357 15.54 6.79 -28.08
C ARG A 357 14.50 7.88 -28.32
N VAL A 358 14.48 8.91 -27.48
CA VAL A 358 13.54 10.04 -27.57
C VAL A 358 13.55 10.69 -28.96
N ALA A 359 14.71 10.79 -29.62
CA ALA A 359 14.84 11.43 -30.93
C ALA A 359 13.88 10.89 -32.01
N ALA A 360 13.50 9.61 -31.96
CA ALA A 360 12.57 9.01 -32.93
C ALA A 360 11.10 9.41 -32.69
N HIS A 361 10.76 9.84 -31.47
CA HIS A 361 9.39 10.11 -31.02
C HIS A 361 9.21 11.53 -30.46
N CYS A 362 10.21 12.39 -30.65
CA CYS A 362 10.29 13.70 -30.02
C CYS A 362 9.34 14.72 -30.67
N ILE A 363 9.10 14.64 -31.98
CA ILE A 363 8.31 15.64 -32.73
C ILE A 363 6.87 15.72 -32.20
N PRO A 364 6.10 14.61 -32.06
CA PRO A 364 4.74 14.68 -31.52
C PRO A 364 4.68 15.26 -30.10
N LEU A 365 5.59 14.82 -29.22
CA LEU A 365 5.65 15.28 -27.83
C LEU A 365 5.96 16.77 -27.72
N TYR A 366 7.00 17.23 -28.42
CA TYR A 366 7.38 18.64 -28.39
C TYR A 366 6.28 19.52 -28.99
N THR A 367 5.62 19.06 -30.05
CA THR A 367 4.45 19.74 -30.63
C THR A 367 3.32 19.87 -29.59
N ALA A 368 2.99 18.79 -28.88
CA ALA A 368 1.98 18.79 -27.84
C ALA A 368 2.34 19.72 -26.67
N PHE A 369 3.60 19.71 -26.22
CA PHE A 369 4.06 20.59 -25.15
C PHE A 369 4.03 22.07 -25.51
N LEU A 370 4.42 22.43 -26.74
CA LEU A 370 4.34 23.82 -27.20
C LEU A 370 2.90 24.31 -27.32
N LYS A 371 1.97 23.48 -27.83
CA LYS A 371 0.55 23.81 -27.85
C LYS A 371 0.01 24.00 -26.45
N LEU A 372 0.30 23.07 -25.54
CA LEU A 372 -0.11 23.15 -24.15
C LEU A 372 0.45 24.41 -23.47
N HIS A 373 1.71 24.75 -23.71
CA HIS A 373 2.33 25.95 -23.15
C HIS A 373 1.59 27.21 -23.62
N PHE A 374 1.26 27.27 -24.91
CA PHE A 374 0.44 28.35 -25.47
C PHE A 374 -0.94 28.43 -24.81
N ASP A 375 -1.63 27.31 -24.71
CA ASP A 375 -2.97 27.24 -24.12
C ASP A 375 -2.93 27.70 -22.64
N LEU A 376 -1.97 27.21 -21.87
CA LEU A 376 -1.83 27.56 -20.45
C LEU A 376 -1.50 29.03 -20.22
N THR A 377 -0.69 29.67 -21.07
CA THR A 377 -0.41 31.11 -20.97
C THR A 377 -1.63 32.00 -21.24
N GLU A 378 -2.62 31.49 -21.98
CA GLU A 378 -3.86 32.22 -22.25
C GLU A 378 -4.93 31.94 -21.17
N THR A 379 -4.74 30.93 -20.31
CA THR A 379 -5.71 30.59 -19.26
C THR A 379 -5.55 31.41 -17.97
N PRO A 380 -6.65 31.90 -17.37
CA PRO A 380 -6.61 32.75 -16.17
C PRO A 380 -6.31 31.99 -14.86
N THR A 381 -6.48 30.66 -14.84
CA THR A 381 -6.16 29.80 -13.68
C THR A 381 -4.79 29.16 -13.87
N PHE A 382 -3.75 29.95 -13.63
CA PHE A 382 -2.35 29.55 -13.81
C PHE A 382 -1.83 28.76 -12.60
N ASP A 383 -1.45 27.49 -12.80
CA ASP A 383 -0.69 26.71 -11.83
C ASP A 383 0.80 26.79 -12.18
N MET A 384 1.57 27.51 -11.36
CA MET A 384 3.02 27.70 -11.55
C MET A 384 3.79 26.36 -11.59
N GLY A 385 3.36 25.36 -10.83
CA GLY A 385 4.03 24.06 -10.78
C GLY A 385 3.85 23.27 -12.06
N ILE A 386 2.66 23.33 -12.67
CA ILE A 386 2.39 22.71 -13.98
C ILE A 386 3.20 23.40 -15.07
N MET A 387 3.23 24.73 -15.08
CA MET A 387 3.99 25.50 -16.07
C MET A 387 5.50 25.19 -15.98
N GLN A 388 6.07 25.22 -14.77
CA GLN A 388 7.48 24.89 -14.58
C GLN A 388 7.80 23.46 -15.04
N ASN A 389 6.96 22.47 -14.70
CA ASN A 389 7.16 21.09 -15.16
C ASN A 389 7.09 20.97 -16.69
N LEU A 390 6.23 21.74 -17.34
CA LEU A 390 6.12 21.78 -18.79
C LEU A 390 7.37 22.39 -19.43
N GLU A 391 7.83 23.54 -18.94
CA GLU A 391 9.05 24.20 -19.40
C GLU A 391 10.29 23.29 -19.20
N ASP A 392 10.38 22.60 -18.07
CA ASP A 392 11.40 21.58 -17.81
C ASP A 392 11.38 20.48 -18.89
N CYS A 393 10.19 19.96 -19.24
CA CYS A 393 10.05 18.92 -20.27
C CYS A 393 10.44 19.42 -21.67
N ILE A 394 10.08 20.66 -22.01
CA ILE A 394 10.47 21.31 -23.28
C ILE A 394 12.00 21.46 -23.34
N CYS A 395 12.62 21.95 -22.25
CA CYS A 395 14.08 22.08 -22.16
C CYS A 395 14.77 20.72 -22.32
N LEU A 396 14.32 19.70 -21.59
CA LEU A 396 14.87 18.35 -21.68
C LEU A 396 14.77 17.78 -23.10
N LEU A 397 13.63 17.94 -23.79
CA LEU A 397 13.48 17.50 -25.17
C LEU A 397 14.44 18.21 -26.12
N TYR A 398 14.64 19.53 -25.93
CA TYR A 398 15.58 20.30 -26.73
C TYR A 398 17.03 19.84 -26.51
N GLU A 399 17.44 19.61 -25.26
CA GLU A 399 18.76 19.08 -24.92
C GLU A 399 19.00 17.70 -25.55
N LEU A 400 17.98 16.84 -25.52
CA LEU A 400 18.05 15.49 -26.09
C LEU A 400 17.98 15.48 -27.62
N THR A 401 17.37 16.48 -28.24
CA THR A 401 17.24 16.58 -29.71
C THR A 401 17.38 18.04 -30.18
N PRO A 402 18.61 18.57 -30.26
CA PRO A 402 18.84 20.00 -30.54
C PRO A 402 18.28 20.49 -31.89
N SER A 403 18.12 19.60 -32.88
CA SER A 403 17.57 19.94 -34.19
C SER A 403 16.03 19.94 -34.26
N ILE A 404 15.34 19.65 -33.15
CA ILE A 404 13.88 19.50 -33.14
C ILE A 404 13.15 20.80 -33.50
N GLY A 405 13.67 21.95 -33.08
CA GLY A 405 13.12 23.25 -33.43
C GLY A 405 13.09 23.47 -34.95
N CYS A 406 14.14 23.05 -35.67
CA CYS A 406 14.18 23.12 -37.12
C CYS A 406 13.14 22.20 -37.79
N ALA A 407 12.85 21.04 -37.20
CA ALA A 407 11.85 20.12 -37.72
C ALA A 407 10.42 20.69 -37.57
N ILE A 408 10.16 21.42 -36.48
CA ILE A 408 8.83 21.96 -36.15
C ILE A 408 8.55 23.27 -36.89
N ILE A 409 9.55 24.11 -37.14
CA ILE A 409 9.39 25.33 -37.95
C ILE A 409 9.01 24.99 -39.41
N ARG A 410 9.32 23.77 -39.88
CA ARG A 410 8.87 23.28 -41.18
C ARG A 410 7.42 22.80 -41.19
N ASP A 411 6.77 22.69 -40.03
CA ASP A 411 5.34 22.47 -39.93
C ASP A 411 4.60 23.81 -40.02
N ASP A 412 3.87 24.02 -41.13
CA ASP A 412 3.19 25.27 -41.43
C ASP A 412 2.21 25.72 -40.34
N ARG A 413 1.60 24.78 -39.60
CA ARG A 413 0.62 25.10 -38.54
C ARG A 413 1.33 25.62 -37.29
N MET A 414 2.44 24.99 -36.91
CA MET A 414 3.25 25.40 -35.75
C MET A 414 3.99 26.71 -36.04
N HIS A 415 4.49 26.88 -37.27
CA HIS A 415 5.15 28.13 -37.69
C HIS A 415 4.24 29.35 -37.55
N LEU A 416 2.96 29.21 -37.92
CA LEU A 416 1.96 30.28 -37.78
C LEU A 416 1.65 30.58 -36.30
N MET A 417 1.52 29.54 -35.46
CA MET A 417 1.28 29.70 -34.03
C MET A 417 2.44 30.45 -33.35
N ILE A 418 3.68 30.02 -33.61
CA ILE A 418 4.91 30.63 -33.07
C ILE A 418 5.04 32.09 -33.53
N LYS A 419 4.89 32.38 -34.83
CA LYS A 419 5.01 33.74 -35.38
C LYS A 419 3.96 34.73 -34.88
N SER A 420 2.77 34.25 -34.48
CA SER A 420 1.64 35.12 -34.18
C SER A 420 1.70 35.74 -32.78
N LYS A 421 2.38 35.12 -31.81
CA LYS A 421 2.31 35.51 -30.39
C LYS A 421 3.56 35.27 -29.56
N PHE A 422 4.43 34.34 -29.95
CA PHE A 422 5.75 34.30 -29.32
C PHE A 422 6.61 35.38 -29.96
N GLN A 423 7.22 36.28 -29.19
CA GLN A 423 8.42 36.99 -29.63
C GLN A 423 9.59 35.99 -29.71
N VAL A 424 9.43 34.89 -30.44
CA VAL A 424 10.51 33.97 -30.77
C VAL A 424 11.29 34.65 -31.88
N GLN A 425 12.32 35.40 -31.48
CA GLN A 425 13.47 35.54 -32.36
C GLN A 425 14.11 34.16 -32.45
N CYS A 426 13.83 33.43 -33.54
CA CYS A 426 14.70 32.33 -33.97
C CYS A 426 16.06 32.92 -34.39
N LEU A 427 16.84 33.35 -33.41
CA LEU A 427 18.29 33.47 -33.53
C LEU A 427 18.82 32.05 -33.33
N GLY A 428 19.59 31.54 -34.28
CA GLY A 428 20.00 30.15 -34.34
C GLY A 428 20.41 29.55 -32.98
N ASP A 429 19.94 28.33 -32.74
CA ASP A 429 20.32 27.37 -31.70
C ASP A 429 20.40 27.81 -30.23
N ILE A 430 20.01 29.03 -29.85
CA ILE A 430 20.17 29.48 -28.46
C ILE A 430 18.95 30.27 -27.98
N LYS A 431 18.28 29.69 -26.95
CA LYS A 431 17.21 30.21 -26.07
C LYS A 431 15.77 30.18 -26.59
N TYR A 432 15.01 29.20 -26.07
CA TYR A 432 13.54 29.19 -26.06
C TYR A 432 12.95 29.97 -24.86
N LEU A 433 13.79 30.48 -23.95
CA LEU A 433 13.39 31.17 -22.73
C LEU A 433 14.25 32.43 -22.56
N GLU A 434 13.64 33.60 -22.73
CA GLU A 434 13.97 34.82 -21.99
C GLU A 434 12.70 35.38 -21.38
#